data_AF-A0A8S2TD84-F1
#
_entry.id   AF-A0A8S2TD84-F1
#
_cell.length_a   1.000
_cell.length_b   1.000
_cell.length_c   1.000
_cell.angle_alpha   90.00
_cell.angle_beta   90.00
_cell.angle_gamma   90.00
#
_symmetry.space_group_name_H-M   'P 1'
#
loop_
_entity.id
_entity.type
_entity.pdbx_description
1 polymer ?
#
loop_
_entity_poly.entity_id
_entity_poly.type
_entity_poly.pdbx_seq_one_letter_code
_entity_poly.pdbx_strand_id
1 'polypeptide(L)'
;SWALFFQLWAAIDVASHWLHLHAATVKGSESHKKIDLSGNPVLRLYYTSRKVLFTMCAGNELWFSMVYLLHFGEGPGDIKLAFIHPATPLHIKKYSKKQICLINETSERYQTIVRPYIEQNQLNSQWVYNIIDGKSERERILLETDQFLLLPDLMWDGKSMDSLHLLVLVKSRSIHSIRDLKPEHIPLLESLLETTLDFISTKYGIAKNVIRAFFHYPPTFYHLHVHFTTIHNRICGCEVERAHLVTDVMDHLALKPDYYQTKTLYYKIPVNDKLYQLFEESEQTKNKEA
;
A
#
# COMPACT_ATOMS: atom_id res chain seq x y z
N SER A 1 19.77 -2.74 -21.19
CA SER A 1 18.91 -3.88 -21.58
C SER A 1 19.81 -5.00 -22.11
N TRP A 2 19.81 -6.18 -21.49
CA TRP A 2 20.60 -7.34 -21.90
C TRP A 2 19.87 -8.25 -22.90
N ALA A 3 18.62 -7.92 -23.24
CA ALA A 3 17.74 -8.74 -24.08
C ALA A 3 18.37 -9.11 -25.42
N LEU A 4 19.06 -8.17 -26.07
CA LEU A 4 19.76 -8.42 -27.34
C LEU A 4 20.85 -9.50 -27.20
N PHE A 5 21.61 -9.49 -26.09
CA PHE A 5 22.64 -10.50 -25.84
C PHE A 5 22.04 -11.88 -25.59
N PHE A 6 20.94 -11.98 -24.85
CA PHE A 6 20.23 -13.24 -24.64
C PHE A 6 19.62 -13.79 -25.93
N GLN A 7 19.04 -12.91 -26.76
CA GLN A 7 18.51 -13.28 -28.07
C GLN A 7 19.63 -13.77 -29.01
N LEU A 8 20.79 -13.11 -29.02
CA LEU A 8 21.95 -13.53 -29.79
C LEU A 8 22.51 -14.87 -29.29
N TRP A 9 22.57 -15.10 -27.99
CA TRP A 9 23.02 -16.38 -27.44
C TRP A 9 22.05 -17.52 -27.78
N ALA A 10 20.74 -17.31 -27.61
CA ALA A 10 19.74 -18.30 -28.03
C ALA A 10 19.82 -18.59 -29.54
N ALA A 11 20.05 -17.57 -30.37
CA ALA A 11 20.24 -17.73 -31.79
C ALA A 11 21.49 -18.56 -32.13
N ILE A 12 22.61 -18.34 -31.41
CA ILE A 12 23.85 -19.13 -31.57
C ILE A 12 23.60 -20.59 -31.19
N ASP A 13 22.88 -20.85 -30.10
CA ASP A 13 22.57 -22.22 -29.66
C ASP A 13 21.73 -22.97 -30.72
N VAL A 14 20.63 -22.36 -31.20
CA VAL A 14 19.77 -22.93 -32.25
C VAL A 14 20.53 -23.11 -33.56
N ALA A 15 21.30 -22.11 -33.99
CA ALA A 15 22.08 -22.16 -35.22
C ALA A 15 23.17 -23.25 -35.16
N SER A 16 23.84 -23.41 -34.02
CA SER A 16 24.88 -24.43 -33.86
C SER A 16 24.33 -25.86 -33.94
N HIS A 17 23.16 -26.13 -33.33
CA HIS A 17 22.48 -27.41 -33.43
C HIS A 17 22.02 -27.70 -34.87
N TRP A 18 21.47 -26.69 -35.55
CA TRP A 18 21.02 -26.81 -36.94
C TRP A 18 22.21 -27.06 -37.88
N LEU A 19 23.30 -26.31 -37.76
CA LEU A 19 24.52 -26.50 -38.57
C LEU A 19 25.15 -27.88 -38.33
N HIS A 20 25.18 -28.34 -37.07
CA HIS A 20 25.68 -29.67 -36.73
C HIS A 20 24.83 -30.79 -37.35
N LEU A 21 23.49 -30.64 -37.32
CA LEU A 21 22.57 -31.57 -37.98
C LEU A 21 22.85 -31.65 -39.49
N HIS A 22 22.96 -30.51 -40.17
CA HIS A 22 23.27 -30.47 -41.62
C HIS A 22 24.61 -31.10 -41.96
N ALA A 23 25.65 -30.81 -41.17
CA ALA A 23 26.97 -31.40 -41.36
C ALA A 23 26.95 -32.94 -41.21
N ALA A 24 26.17 -33.46 -40.26
CA ALA A 24 26.01 -34.90 -40.05
C ALA A 24 25.26 -35.58 -41.22
N THR A 25 24.23 -34.91 -41.77
CA THR A 25 23.48 -35.38 -42.94
C THR A 25 24.35 -35.42 -44.20
N VAL A 26 25.12 -34.37 -44.47
CA VAL A 26 26.03 -34.31 -45.63
C VAL A 26 27.14 -35.38 -45.56
N LYS A 27 27.59 -35.74 -44.36
CA LYS A 27 28.57 -36.82 -44.13
C LYS A 27 27.96 -38.24 -44.19
N GLY A 28 26.65 -38.38 -44.39
CA GLY A 28 25.98 -39.69 -44.45
C GLY A 28 25.91 -40.43 -43.11
N SER A 29 25.97 -39.71 -41.98
CA SER A 29 25.84 -40.32 -40.65
C SER A 29 24.38 -40.63 -40.33
N GLU A 30 24.07 -41.85 -39.87
CA GLU A 30 22.70 -42.29 -39.56
C GLU A 30 22.03 -41.51 -38.41
N SER A 31 22.80 -40.79 -37.58
CA SER A 31 22.26 -39.97 -36.49
C SER A 31 23.19 -38.80 -36.16
N HIS A 32 22.63 -37.60 -36.04
CA HIS A 32 23.32 -36.40 -35.55
C HIS A 32 23.82 -36.50 -34.10
N LYS A 33 23.44 -37.58 -33.38
CA LYS A 33 23.91 -37.88 -32.01
C LYS A 33 25.21 -38.69 -32.00
N LYS A 34 25.61 -39.30 -33.12
CA LYS A 34 26.89 -40.03 -33.23
C LYS A 34 27.99 -39.04 -33.62
N ILE A 35 28.53 -38.35 -32.62
CA ILE A 35 29.65 -37.41 -32.80
C ILE A 35 30.95 -38.22 -32.79
N ASP A 36 31.87 -37.91 -33.72
CA ASP A 36 33.24 -38.44 -33.66
C ASP A 36 33.99 -37.78 -32.50
N LEU A 37 34.07 -38.49 -31.38
CA LEU A 37 34.67 -38.01 -30.14
C LEU A 37 36.22 -38.09 -30.15
N SER A 38 36.84 -38.46 -31.28
CA SER A 38 38.29 -38.56 -31.40
C SER A 38 38.99 -37.20 -31.51
N GLY A 39 38.30 -36.18 -32.04
CA GLY A 39 38.90 -34.89 -32.38
C GLY A 39 38.89 -33.80 -31.29
N ASN A 40 37.93 -33.81 -30.37
CA ASN A 40 37.83 -32.77 -29.33
C ASN A 40 37.67 -33.38 -27.92
N PRO A 41 38.67 -33.23 -27.03
CA PRO A 41 38.67 -33.82 -25.70
C PRO A 41 37.55 -33.30 -24.79
N VAL A 42 37.07 -32.06 -24.99
CA VAL A 42 36.00 -31.44 -24.20
C VAL A 42 34.64 -32.05 -24.56
N LEU A 43 34.34 -32.16 -25.86
CA LEU A 43 33.12 -32.83 -26.36
C LEU A 43 33.11 -34.30 -25.96
N ARG A 44 34.26 -34.97 -26.01
CA ARG A 44 34.43 -36.34 -25.51
C ARG A 44 34.05 -36.44 -24.04
N LEU A 45 34.58 -35.57 -23.19
CA LEU A 45 34.27 -35.58 -21.76
C LEU A 45 32.78 -35.29 -21.50
N TYR A 46 32.20 -34.32 -22.21
CA TYR A 46 30.80 -33.92 -22.09
C TYR A 46 29.83 -35.07 -22.43
N TYR A 47 30.04 -35.76 -23.56
CA TYR A 47 29.15 -36.85 -23.99
C TYR A 47 29.48 -38.22 -23.37
N THR A 48 30.70 -38.43 -22.85
CA THR A 48 31.10 -39.72 -22.26
C THR A 48 30.76 -39.80 -20.76
N SER A 49 30.87 -38.69 -20.02
CA SER A 49 30.65 -38.67 -18.57
C SER A 49 29.25 -38.18 -18.23
N ARG A 50 28.38 -39.10 -17.75
CA ARG A 50 27.03 -38.75 -17.26
C ARG A 50 27.05 -37.67 -16.19
N LYS A 51 28.06 -37.69 -15.30
CA LYS A 51 28.21 -36.68 -14.25
C LYS A 51 28.46 -35.29 -14.85
N VAL A 52 29.34 -35.21 -15.85
CA VAL A 52 29.67 -33.94 -16.52
C VAL A 52 28.46 -33.42 -17.30
N LEU A 53 27.79 -34.28 -18.06
CA LEU A 53 26.56 -33.92 -18.79
C LEU A 53 25.49 -33.38 -17.85
N PHE A 54 25.19 -34.11 -16.77
CA PHE A 54 24.19 -33.70 -15.80
C PHE A 54 24.56 -32.37 -15.14
N THR A 55 25.80 -32.20 -14.66
CA THR A 55 26.22 -30.96 -14.00
C THR A 55 26.15 -29.77 -14.95
N MET A 56 26.52 -29.93 -16.21
CA MET A 56 26.43 -28.85 -17.20
C MET A 56 24.98 -28.50 -17.53
N CYS A 57 24.12 -29.48 -17.77
CA CYS A 57 22.70 -29.22 -18.03
C CYS A 57 22.01 -28.60 -16.81
N ALA A 58 22.18 -29.19 -15.63
CA ALA A 58 21.61 -28.66 -14.39
C ALA A 58 22.16 -27.27 -14.04
N GLY A 59 23.45 -27.04 -14.27
CA GLY A 59 24.09 -25.74 -14.08
C GLY A 59 23.55 -24.67 -15.05
N ASN A 60 23.31 -25.04 -16.31
CA ASN A 60 22.71 -24.15 -17.30
C ASN A 60 21.27 -23.78 -16.92
N GLU A 61 20.43 -24.77 -16.60
CA GLU A 61 19.04 -24.54 -16.15
C GLU A 61 19.00 -23.70 -14.87
N LEU A 62 19.89 -23.98 -13.91
CA LEU A 62 20.01 -23.21 -12.68
C LEU A 62 20.45 -21.78 -12.97
N TRP A 63 21.40 -21.56 -13.87
CA TRP A 63 21.87 -20.24 -14.24
C TRP A 63 20.76 -19.39 -14.86
N PHE A 64 20.01 -19.92 -15.83
CA PHE A 64 18.86 -19.22 -16.42
C PHE A 64 17.77 -18.94 -15.38
N SER A 65 17.50 -19.90 -14.49
CA SER A 65 16.56 -19.74 -13.37
C SER A 65 17.01 -18.64 -12.41
N MET A 66 18.30 -18.56 -12.09
CA MET A 66 18.86 -17.53 -11.20
C MET A 66 18.84 -16.15 -11.84
N VAL A 67 19.16 -16.03 -13.14
CA VAL A 67 19.04 -14.75 -13.86
C VAL A 67 17.59 -14.30 -13.92
N TYR A 68 16.65 -15.21 -14.14
CA TYR A 68 15.22 -14.92 -14.09
C TYR A 68 14.81 -14.41 -12.70
N LEU A 69 15.21 -15.11 -11.63
CA LEU A 69 14.92 -14.69 -10.25
C LEU A 69 15.61 -13.39 -9.86
N LEU A 70 16.80 -13.07 -10.38
CA LEU A 70 17.47 -11.79 -10.13
C LEU A 70 16.82 -10.63 -10.89
N HIS A 71 16.26 -10.90 -12.07
CA HIS A 71 15.60 -9.87 -12.88
C HIS A 71 14.17 -9.60 -12.44
N PHE A 72 13.42 -10.65 -12.09
CA PHE A 72 12.00 -10.57 -11.74
C PHE A 72 11.70 -10.77 -10.27
N GLY A 73 12.62 -11.35 -9.50
CA GLY A 73 12.48 -11.48 -8.06
C GLY A 73 12.91 -10.19 -7.37
N GLU A 74 12.14 -9.78 -6.37
CA GLU A 74 12.40 -8.59 -5.55
C GLU A 74 13.58 -8.78 -4.57
N GLY A 75 14.39 -9.85 -4.75
CA GLY A 75 15.39 -10.31 -3.79
C GLY A 75 14.76 -10.93 -2.53
N PRO A 76 15.58 -11.44 -1.59
CA PRO A 76 15.09 -11.68 -0.23
C PRO A 76 14.73 -10.32 0.37
N GLY A 77 13.43 -10.06 0.56
CA GLY A 77 12.98 -8.82 1.18
C GLY A 77 13.64 -8.63 2.54
N ASP A 78 14.02 -7.40 2.86
CA ASP A 78 14.63 -7.05 4.15
C ASP A 78 13.77 -7.58 5.30
N ILE A 79 14.25 -8.59 6.02
CA ILE A 79 13.57 -9.10 7.21
C ILE A 79 13.84 -8.11 8.35
N LYS A 80 12.93 -7.15 8.53
CA LYS A 80 12.93 -6.29 9.70
C LYS A 80 12.49 -7.08 10.94
N LEU A 81 13.46 -7.55 11.71
CA LEU A 81 13.22 -8.19 13.00
C LEU A 81 13.18 -7.12 14.10
N ALA A 82 12.05 -7.04 14.81
CA ALA A 82 11.88 -6.20 15.99
C ALA A 82 11.75 -7.08 17.24
N PHE A 83 12.73 -7.01 18.14
CA PHE A 83 12.71 -7.74 19.40
C PHE A 83 12.14 -6.87 20.52
N ILE A 84 11.18 -7.40 21.27
CA ILE A 84 10.59 -6.75 22.44
C ILE A 84 10.85 -7.64 23.65
N HIS A 85 11.78 -7.23 24.52
CA HIS A 85 12.12 -7.95 25.74
C HIS A 85 12.43 -6.99 26.89
N PRO A 86 11.82 -7.14 28.08
CA PRO A 86 10.78 -8.13 28.41
C PRO A 86 9.44 -7.76 27.75
N ALA A 87 8.77 -8.76 27.16
CA ALA A 87 7.43 -8.57 26.61
C ALA A 87 6.43 -8.43 27.75
N THR A 88 5.79 -7.27 27.87
CA THR A 88 4.71 -7.03 28.84
C THR A 88 3.38 -7.55 28.28
N PRO A 89 2.35 -7.80 29.12
CA PRO A 89 1.01 -8.12 28.63
C PRO A 89 0.43 -7.08 27.66
N LEU A 90 0.83 -5.80 27.79
CA LEU A 90 0.46 -4.73 26.86
C LEU A 90 1.09 -4.93 25.48
N HIS A 91 2.35 -5.36 25.41
CA HIS A 91 3.00 -5.72 24.14
C HIS A 91 2.29 -6.90 23.47
N ILE A 92 2.00 -7.97 24.23
CA ILE A 92 1.27 -9.12 23.71
C ILE A 92 -0.09 -8.69 23.17
N LYS A 93 -0.89 -7.96 23.96
CA LYS A 93 -2.21 -7.44 23.52
C LYS A 93 -2.13 -6.55 22.27
N LYS A 94 -1.07 -5.74 22.14
CA LYS A 94 -0.86 -4.85 20.98
C LYS A 94 -0.61 -5.65 19.69
N TYR A 95 0.21 -6.71 19.76
CA TYR A 95 0.64 -7.49 18.60
C TYR A 95 -0.16 -8.78 18.37
N SER A 96 -1.02 -9.20 19.30
CA SER A 96 -1.94 -10.33 19.10
C SER A 96 -2.88 -10.08 17.92
N LYS A 97 -3.17 -11.14 17.15
CA LYS A 97 -4.14 -11.08 16.04
C LYS A 97 -5.49 -10.59 16.58
N LYS A 98 -5.92 -9.43 16.11
CA LYS A 98 -7.22 -8.86 16.49
C LYS A 98 -8.29 -9.45 15.59
N GLN A 99 -9.36 -9.96 16.19
CA GLN A 99 -10.58 -10.23 15.44
C GLN A 99 -11.16 -8.89 15.00
N ILE A 100 -11.48 -8.78 13.72
CA ILE A 100 -12.00 -7.57 13.08
C ILE A 100 -13.39 -7.90 12.53
N CYS A 101 -14.35 -7.02 12.79
CA CYS A 101 -15.73 -7.14 12.33
C CYS A 101 -16.09 -5.93 11.46
N LEU A 102 -17.06 -6.12 10.56
CA LEU A 102 -17.66 -5.03 9.80
C LEU A 102 -18.85 -4.47 10.59
N ILE A 103 -18.91 -3.15 10.74
CA ILE A 103 -20.03 -2.44 11.37
C ILE A 103 -20.83 -1.70 10.29
N ASN A 104 -22.14 -1.66 10.47
CA ASN A 104 -23.10 -0.88 9.69
C ASN A 104 -23.67 0.29 10.51
N GLU A 105 -23.00 1.43 10.49
CA GLU A 105 -23.39 2.60 11.26
C GLU A 105 -24.44 3.43 10.53
N THR A 106 -25.70 3.31 10.94
CA THR A 106 -26.80 4.16 10.46
C THR A 106 -26.70 5.58 11.03
N SER A 107 -27.45 6.53 10.47
CA SER A 107 -27.57 7.89 11.03
C SER A 107 -28.01 7.87 12.50
N GLU A 108 -28.96 7.01 12.87
CA GLU A 108 -29.42 6.87 14.25
C GLU A 108 -28.29 6.42 15.17
N ARG A 109 -27.57 5.35 14.78
CA ARG A 109 -26.43 4.82 15.54
C ARG A 109 -25.30 5.84 15.67
N TYR A 110 -25.05 6.64 14.65
CA TYR A 110 -24.09 7.74 14.75
C TYR A 110 -24.49 8.74 15.84
N GLN A 111 -25.74 9.20 15.83
CA GLN A 111 -26.21 10.20 16.80
C GLN A 111 -26.28 9.67 18.23
N THR A 112 -26.67 8.40 18.42
CA THR A 112 -26.88 7.83 19.76
C THR A 112 -25.63 7.22 20.38
N ILE A 113 -24.68 6.75 19.56
CA ILE A 113 -23.51 5.99 20.05
C ILE A 113 -22.21 6.73 19.71
N VAL A 114 -21.97 7.01 18.43
CA VAL A 114 -20.66 7.47 17.95
C VAL A 114 -20.41 8.92 18.32
N ARG A 115 -21.39 9.80 18.14
CA ARG A 115 -21.28 11.22 18.46
C ARG A 115 -21.01 11.45 19.96
N PRO A 116 -21.77 10.86 20.91
CA PRO A 116 -21.43 10.95 22.33
C PRO A 116 -20.03 10.39 22.64
N TYR A 117 -19.62 9.32 21.98
CA TYR A 117 -18.27 8.78 22.10
C TYR A 117 -17.20 9.80 21.65
N ILE A 118 -17.41 10.49 20.52
CA ILE A 118 -16.48 11.54 20.05
C ILE A 118 -16.40 12.68 21.06
N GLU A 119 -17.54 13.18 21.53
CA GLU A 119 -17.64 14.30 22.47
C GLU A 119 -16.96 13.97 23.82
N GLN A 120 -17.09 12.74 24.32
CA GLN A 120 -16.43 12.30 25.55
C GLN A 120 -14.91 12.09 25.41
N ASN A 121 -14.41 11.82 24.21
CA ASN A 121 -13.00 11.49 23.96
C ASN A 121 -12.23 12.61 23.23
N GLN A 122 -12.75 13.85 23.18
CA GLN A 122 -12.11 14.99 22.50
C GLN A 122 -10.68 15.31 23.00
N LEU A 123 -10.34 14.92 24.23
CA LEU A 123 -9.01 15.08 24.81
C LEU A 123 -7.89 14.34 24.04
N ASN A 124 -8.22 13.36 23.19
CA ASN A 124 -7.25 12.63 22.39
C ASN A 124 -6.68 13.44 21.20
N SER A 125 -7.27 14.58 20.85
CA SER A 125 -6.82 15.43 19.73
C SER A 125 -5.89 16.58 20.14
N GLN A 126 -5.47 16.66 21.41
CA GLN A 126 -4.67 17.80 21.90
C GLN A 126 -3.33 17.98 21.16
N TRP A 127 -2.69 16.88 20.76
CA TRP A 127 -1.46 16.94 19.98
C TRP A 127 -1.68 17.59 18.60
N VAL A 128 -2.84 17.36 17.96
CA VAL A 128 -3.23 18.01 16.70
C VAL A 128 -3.36 19.51 16.90
N TYR A 129 -4.02 19.94 17.98
CA TYR A 129 -4.15 21.36 18.31
C TYR A 129 -2.81 22.03 18.59
N ASN A 130 -1.86 21.31 19.20
CA ASN A 130 -0.51 21.84 19.40
C ASN A 130 0.21 22.08 18.06
N ILE A 131 0.00 21.23 17.05
CA ILE A 131 0.54 21.45 15.70
C ILE A 131 -0.14 22.67 15.05
N ILE A 132 -1.48 22.72 15.07
CA ILE A 132 -2.27 23.81 14.48
C ILE A 132 -1.94 25.17 15.12
N ASP A 133 -1.83 25.21 16.45
CA ASP A 133 -1.49 26.42 17.20
C ASP A 133 0.01 26.76 17.13
N GLY A 134 0.82 25.85 16.59
CA GLY A 134 2.25 26.04 16.42
C GLY A 134 3.14 25.85 17.62
N LYS A 135 2.65 25.11 18.60
CA LYS A 135 3.37 24.76 19.81
C LYS A 135 4.31 23.56 19.59
N SER A 136 4.14 22.80 18.50
CA SER A 136 4.93 21.60 18.20
C SER A 136 5.05 21.33 16.69
N GLU A 137 6.07 20.57 16.28
CA GLU A 137 6.26 20.00 14.92
C GLU A 137 6.27 21.05 13.79
N ARG A 138 6.62 22.32 14.10
CA ARG A 138 6.61 23.43 13.14
C ARG A 138 7.60 23.21 11.99
N GLU A 139 8.73 22.59 12.29
CA GLU A 139 9.80 22.25 11.36
C GLU A 139 9.41 21.17 10.34
N ARG A 140 8.37 20.37 10.63
CA ARG A 140 7.87 19.33 9.74
C ARG A 140 6.82 19.82 8.76
N ILE A 141 6.29 21.02 8.96
CA ILE A 141 5.24 21.57 8.10
C ILE A 141 5.84 21.87 6.71
N LEU A 142 5.25 21.27 5.68
CA LEU A 142 5.67 21.41 4.29
C LEU A 142 4.99 22.61 3.60
N LEU A 143 3.73 22.85 3.96
CA LEU A 143 2.91 23.94 3.47
C LEU A 143 1.92 24.34 4.57
N GLU A 144 1.76 25.64 4.78
CA GLU A 144 0.78 26.21 5.70
C GLU A 144 -0.08 27.23 4.94
N THR A 145 -1.40 27.02 4.98
CA THR A 145 -2.40 27.96 4.45
C THR A 145 -3.24 28.51 5.60
N ASP A 146 -4.13 29.45 5.30
CA ASP A 146 -5.09 29.96 6.30
C ASP A 146 -6.07 28.87 6.76
N GLN A 147 -6.29 27.83 5.95
CA GLN A 147 -7.32 26.82 6.17
C GLN A 147 -6.77 25.47 6.61
N PHE A 148 -5.53 25.10 6.27
CA PHE A 148 -4.97 23.79 6.57
C PHE A 148 -3.43 23.78 6.64
N LEU A 149 -2.88 22.69 7.17
CA LEU A 149 -1.45 22.39 7.24
C LEU A 149 -1.16 21.09 6.48
N LEU A 150 -0.07 21.04 5.72
CA LEU A 150 0.45 19.84 5.08
C LEU A 150 1.74 19.40 5.77
N LEU A 151 1.82 18.12 6.14
CA LEU A 151 2.98 17.52 6.80
C LEU A 151 3.25 16.10 6.30
N PRO A 152 4.48 15.58 6.43
CA PRO A 152 4.77 14.15 6.24
C PRO A 152 4.01 13.33 7.28
N ASP A 153 3.35 12.25 6.85
CA ASP A 153 2.78 11.28 7.78
C ASP A 153 3.91 10.57 8.56
N LEU A 154 3.62 10.14 9.79
CA LEU A 154 4.56 9.39 10.64
C LEU A 154 5.00 8.07 9.99
N MET A 155 4.19 7.53 9.08
CA MET A 155 4.47 6.29 8.37
C MET A 155 5.46 6.45 7.21
N TRP A 156 5.75 7.69 6.78
CA TRP A 156 6.68 7.94 5.68
C TRP A 156 8.08 8.29 6.18
N ASP A 157 9.09 7.58 5.66
CA ASP A 157 10.50 7.78 6.01
C ASP A 157 11.16 8.93 5.24
N GLY A 158 10.45 9.56 4.30
CA GLY A 158 10.95 10.65 3.46
C GLY A 158 11.96 10.21 2.39
N LYS A 159 12.19 8.91 2.20
CA LYS A 159 13.23 8.40 1.29
C LYS A 159 12.67 8.02 -0.07
N SER A 160 11.65 7.15 -0.09
CA SER A 160 11.05 6.67 -1.33
C SER A 160 9.79 7.46 -1.67
N MET A 161 9.67 7.86 -2.94
CA MET A 161 8.45 8.47 -3.45
C MET A 161 7.34 7.42 -3.67
N ASP A 162 7.70 6.15 -3.88
CA ASP A 162 6.72 5.07 -3.99
C ASP A 162 5.97 4.82 -2.68
N SER A 163 6.58 5.18 -1.55
CA SER A 163 5.97 5.14 -0.22
C SER A 163 5.52 6.51 0.29
N LEU A 164 5.48 7.53 -0.58
CA LEU A 164 5.06 8.88 -0.18
C LEU A 164 3.69 8.83 0.48
N HIS A 165 3.64 9.47 1.65
CA HIS A 165 2.44 9.59 2.46
C HIS A 165 2.51 10.93 3.20
N LEU A 166 1.65 11.84 2.78
CA LEU A 166 1.45 13.14 3.38
C LEU A 166 0.08 13.19 4.06
N LEU A 167 -0.01 14.06 5.05
CA LEU A 167 -1.21 14.30 5.83
C LEU A 167 -1.54 15.79 5.78
N VAL A 168 -2.79 16.10 5.42
CA VAL A 168 -3.35 17.43 5.57
C VAL A 168 -4.19 17.49 6.83
N LEU A 169 -3.95 18.48 7.69
CA LEU A 169 -4.75 18.80 8.87
C LEU A 169 -5.52 20.09 8.63
N VAL A 170 -6.86 20.04 8.65
CA VAL A 170 -7.69 21.24 8.51
C VAL A 170 -7.60 22.07 9.79
N LYS A 171 -7.45 23.39 9.72
CA LYS A 171 -7.30 24.24 10.93
C LYS A 171 -8.60 24.38 11.73
N SER A 172 -9.75 24.26 11.07
CA SER A 172 -11.06 24.29 11.74
C SER A 172 -11.22 23.12 12.71
N ARG A 173 -11.51 23.44 13.98
CA ARG A 173 -11.75 22.44 15.04
C ARG A 173 -13.21 21.94 15.08
N SER A 174 -14.07 22.47 14.21
CA SER A 174 -15.50 22.13 14.20
C SER A 174 -15.84 20.87 13.41
N ILE A 175 -14.87 20.34 12.66
CA ILE A 175 -15.07 19.21 11.74
C ILE A 175 -14.25 18.02 12.24
N HIS A 176 -14.92 16.97 12.71
CA HIS A 176 -14.26 15.81 13.33
C HIS A 176 -14.02 14.68 12.33
N SER A 177 -14.94 14.50 11.37
CA SER A 177 -14.89 13.46 10.36
C SER A 177 -15.76 13.81 9.14
N ILE A 178 -15.85 12.89 8.17
CA ILE A 178 -16.75 13.04 7.01
C ILE A 178 -18.24 13.20 7.40
N ARG A 179 -18.66 12.77 8.60
CA ARG A 179 -20.03 12.97 9.11
C ARG A 179 -20.41 14.44 9.31
N ASP A 180 -19.42 15.30 9.53
CA ASP A 180 -19.62 16.73 9.78
C ASP A 180 -19.55 17.56 8.49
N LEU A 181 -19.12 16.94 7.37
CA LEU A 181 -19.01 17.63 6.08
C LEU A 181 -20.38 17.97 5.50
N LYS A 182 -20.43 19.11 4.82
CA LYS A 182 -21.60 19.77 4.25
C LYS A 182 -21.19 20.49 2.96
N PRO A 183 -22.12 20.91 2.09
CA PRO A 183 -21.78 21.63 0.86
C PRO A 183 -20.94 22.90 1.07
N GLU A 184 -21.12 23.59 2.20
CA GLU A 184 -20.31 24.77 2.56
C GLU A 184 -18.80 24.47 2.71
N HIS A 185 -18.43 23.20 2.89
CA HIS A 185 -17.05 22.75 2.99
C HIS A 185 -16.44 22.41 1.62
N ILE A 186 -17.21 22.33 0.53
CA ILE A 186 -16.69 21.97 -0.80
C ILE A 186 -15.54 22.91 -1.24
N PRO A 187 -15.64 24.25 -1.10
CA PRO A 187 -14.53 25.15 -1.50
C PRO A 187 -13.23 24.90 -0.71
N LEU A 188 -13.35 24.53 0.58
CA LEU A 188 -12.21 24.10 1.37
C LEU A 188 -11.60 22.82 0.79
N LEU A 189 -12.44 21.86 0.40
CA LEU A 189 -11.98 20.58 -0.12
C LEU A 189 -11.29 20.71 -1.48
N GLU A 190 -11.84 21.52 -2.37
CA GLU A 190 -11.25 21.85 -3.68
C GLU A 190 -9.88 22.51 -3.50
N SER A 191 -9.82 23.55 -2.65
CA SER A 191 -8.59 24.28 -2.34
C SER A 191 -7.51 23.37 -1.76
N LEU A 192 -7.86 22.51 -0.79
CA LEU A 192 -6.92 21.54 -0.21
C LEU A 192 -6.38 20.58 -1.27
N LEU A 193 -7.27 20.09 -2.15
CA LEU A 193 -6.95 19.06 -3.13
C LEU A 193 -6.01 19.62 -4.19
N GLU A 194 -6.39 20.74 -4.81
CA GLU A 194 -5.62 21.40 -5.85
C GLU A 194 -4.24 21.84 -5.31
N THR A 195 -4.24 22.61 -4.21
CA THR A 195 -3.00 23.14 -3.63
C THR A 195 -2.03 22.04 -3.22
N THR A 196 -2.53 20.96 -2.63
CA THR A 196 -1.66 19.84 -2.21
C THR A 196 -1.12 19.07 -3.41
N LEU A 197 -1.93 18.83 -4.44
CA LEU A 197 -1.48 18.16 -5.66
C LEU A 197 -0.45 19.00 -6.43
N ASP A 198 -0.63 20.31 -6.50
CA ASP A 198 0.35 21.23 -7.09
C ASP A 198 1.66 21.26 -6.30
N PHE A 199 1.57 21.29 -4.97
CA PHE A 199 2.74 21.21 -4.11
C PHE A 199 3.51 19.91 -4.34
N ILE A 200 2.82 18.76 -4.38
CA ILE A 200 3.44 17.45 -4.59
C ILE A 200 4.10 17.40 -5.98
N SER A 201 3.41 17.87 -7.02
CA SER A 201 3.93 17.89 -8.39
C SER A 201 5.16 18.78 -8.50
N THR A 202 5.15 19.96 -7.88
CA THR A 202 6.25 20.92 -7.97
C THR A 202 7.46 20.46 -7.14
N LYS A 203 7.23 19.99 -5.91
CA LYS A 203 8.30 19.64 -4.97
C LYS A 203 8.95 18.29 -5.27
N TYR A 204 8.14 17.30 -5.64
CA TYR A 204 8.59 15.91 -5.80
C TYR A 204 8.59 15.42 -7.25
N GLY A 205 8.09 16.21 -8.21
CA GLY A 205 8.03 15.82 -9.62
C GLY A 205 7.04 14.68 -9.90
N ILE A 206 6.10 14.44 -8.99
CA ILE A 206 5.12 13.35 -9.08
C ILE A 206 3.84 13.87 -9.74
N ALA A 207 3.38 13.18 -10.79
CA ALA A 207 2.17 13.58 -11.51
C ALA A 207 0.93 13.53 -10.60
N LYS A 208 0.03 14.53 -10.73
CA LYS A 208 -1.17 14.63 -9.89
C LYS A 208 -2.06 13.39 -9.95
N ASN A 209 -2.15 12.74 -11.12
CA ASN A 209 -2.98 11.56 -11.36
C ASN A 209 -2.42 10.25 -10.75
N VAL A 210 -1.19 10.27 -10.21
CA VAL A 210 -0.64 9.12 -9.47
C VAL A 210 -0.75 9.30 -7.95
N ILE A 211 -1.48 10.32 -7.50
CA ILE A 211 -1.77 10.58 -6.09
C ILE A 211 -3.22 10.22 -5.77
N ARG A 212 -3.40 9.46 -4.70
CA ARG A 212 -4.69 9.16 -4.08
C ARG A 212 -4.87 10.10 -2.89
N ALA A 213 -5.96 10.86 -2.88
CA ALA A 213 -6.37 11.72 -1.77
C ALA A 213 -7.65 11.14 -1.12
N PHE A 214 -7.63 10.86 0.17
CA PHE A 214 -8.75 10.19 0.85
C PHE A 214 -8.87 10.51 2.35
N PHE A 215 -10.08 10.38 2.86
CA PHE A 215 -10.40 10.37 4.29
C PHE A 215 -10.43 8.94 4.82
N HIS A 216 -10.18 8.77 6.12
CA HIS A 216 -10.53 7.55 6.83
C HIS A 216 -11.89 7.68 7.53
N TYR A 217 -12.69 6.61 7.51
CA TYR A 217 -13.82 6.44 8.41
C TYR A 217 -13.87 5.02 9.00
N PRO A 218 -13.87 4.86 10.35
CA PRO A 218 -13.61 5.91 11.32
C PRO A 218 -12.17 6.41 11.22
N PRO A 219 -11.92 7.70 11.48
CA PRO A 219 -10.57 8.24 11.52
C PRO A 219 -9.81 7.71 12.75
N THR A 220 -8.48 7.73 12.70
CA THR A 220 -7.65 7.34 13.85
C THR A 220 -7.76 8.34 15.01
N PHE A 221 -8.04 9.60 14.69
CA PHE A 221 -8.33 10.67 15.64
C PHE A 221 -9.40 11.60 15.05
N TYR A 222 -10.28 12.13 15.89
CA TYR A 222 -11.45 12.90 15.46
C TYR A 222 -11.13 14.38 15.30
N HIS A 223 -10.45 14.67 14.19
CA HIS A 223 -10.18 16.00 13.68
C HIS A 223 -9.97 15.85 12.18
N LEU A 224 -10.67 16.61 11.33
CA LEU A 224 -10.68 16.37 9.90
C LEU A 224 -9.26 16.43 9.29
N HIS A 225 -8.88 15.33 8.65
CA HIS A 225 -7.59 15.20 7.98
C HIS A 225 -7.71 14.38 6.70
N VAL A 226 -6.79 14.63 5.77
CA VAL A 226 -6.77 13.98 4.46
C VAL A 226 -5.41 13.34 4.23
N HIS A 227 -5.43 12.09 3.80
CA HIS A 227 -4.24 11.35 3.41
C HIS A 227 -3.98 11.54 1.92
N PHE A 228 -2.73 11.88 1.58
CA PHE A 228 -2.23 11.92 0.22
C PHE A 228 -1.12 10.89 0.07
N THR A 229 -1.36 9.87 -0.76
CA THR A 229 -0.39 8.80 -1.01
C THR A 229 -0.20 8.59 -2.49
N THR A 230 0.95 8.06 -2.92
CA THR A 230 1.02 7.53 -4.28
C THR A 230 0.10 6.33 -4.44
N ILE A 231 -0.37 6.07 -5.65
CA ILE A 231 -1.19 4.90 -5.98
C ILE A 231 -0.44 3.57 -5.77
N HIS A 232 0.89 3.60 -5.86
CA HIS A 232 1.78 2.46 -5.62
C HIS A 232 1.91 2.13 -4.14
N ASN A 233 1.68 3.10 -3.26
CA ASN A 233 1.75 2.90 -1.83
C ASN A 233 0.59 2.02 -1.34
N ARG A 234 0.90 0.78 -0.94
CA ARG A 234 -0.06 -0.20 -0.40
C ARG A 234 -0.11 -0.18 1.13
N ILE A 235 -0.17 1.00 1.73
CA ILE A 235 -0.36 1.14 3.18
C ILE A 235 -1.72 0.60 3.62
N CYS A 236 -1.77 0.11 4.87
CA CYS A 236 -3.02 -0.18 5.56
C CYS A 236 -3.82 1.12 5.73
N GLY A 237 -5.11 1.09 5.41
CA GLY A 237 -6.01 2.25 5.52
C GLY A 237 -6.60 2.71 4.19
N CYS A 238 -6.01 2.36 3.05
CA CYS A 238 -6.55 2.70 1.73
C CYS A 238 -7.62 1.70 1.22
N GLU A 239 -8.07 0.78 2.07
CA GLU A 239 -9.06 -0.23 1.69
C GLU A 239 -10.48 0.34 1.65
N VAL A 240 -11.36 -0.29 0.87
CA VAL A 240 -12.73 0.20 0.63
C VAL A 240 -13.57 0.30 1.90
N GLU A 241 -13.30 -0.55 2.89
CA GLU A 241 -13.96 -0.57 4.19
C GLU A 241 -13.40 0.48 5.18
N ARG A 242 -12.65 1.48 4.69
CA ARG A 242 -12.14 2.59 5.49
C ARG A 242 -11.91 3.89 4.72
N ALA A 243 -11.37 3.82 3.50
CA ALA A 243 -10.99 4.98 2.72
C ALA A 243 -12.18 5.55 1.92
N HIS A 244 -12.29 6.88 1.92
CA HIS A 244 -13.23 7.63 1.09
C HIS A 244 -12.48 8.67 0.27
N LEU A 245 -12.48 8.55 -1.06
CA LEU A 245 -11.81 9.52 -1.93
C LEU A 245 -12.37 10.92 -1.73
N VAL A 246 -11.50 11.93 -1.71
CA VAL A 246 -11.92 13.33 -1.55
C VAL A 246 -12.86 13.77 -2.66
N THR A 247 -12.59 13.33 -3.90
CA THR A 247 -13.43 13.59 -5.08
C THR A 247 -14.84 13.03 -4.88
N ASP A 248 -14.96 11.76 -4.49
CA ASP A 248 -16.27 11.14 -4.25
C ASP A 248 -17.03 11.86 -3.13
N VAL A 249 -16.32 12.27 -2.07
CA VAL A 249 -16.92 13.03 -0.96
C VAL A 249 -17.51 14.36 -1.45
N MET A 250 -16.78 15.09 -2.30
CA MET A 250 -17.30 16.33 -2.90
C MET A 250 -18.52 16.05 -3.78
N ASP A 251 -18.47 15.04 -4.64
CA ASP A 251 -19.58 14.65 -5.52
C ASP A 251 -20.83 14.27 -4.71
N HIS A 252 -20.65 13.51 -3.62
CA HIS A 252 -21.74 13.13 -2.74
C HIS A 252 -22.40 14.35 -2.06
N LEU A 253 -21.59 15.31 -1.59
CA LEU A 253 -22.09 16.54 -0.95
C LEU A 253 -22.82 17.45 -1.96
N ALA A 254 -22.31 17.52 -3.19
CA ALA A 254 -22.95 18.25 -4.27
C ALA A 254 -24.29 17.62 -4.68
N LEU A 255 -24.38 16.29 -4.67
CA LEU A 255 -25.60 15.55 -5.01
C LEU A 255 -26.67 15.64 -3.92
N LYS A 256 -26.27 15.53 -2.64
CA LYS A 256 -27.18 15.55 -1.49
C LYS A 256 -26.52 16.29 -0.31
N PRO A 257 -27.05 17.45 0.11
CA PRO A 257 -26.44 18.28 1.17
C PRO A 257 -26.22 17.57 2.52
N ASP A 258 -27.09 16.64 2.87
CA ASP A 258 -27.08 15.86 4.11
C ASP A 258 -26.62 14.41 3.89
N TYR A 259 -25.86 14.14 2.81
CA TYR A 259 -25.48 12.79 2.40
C TYR A 259 -24.77 12.03 3.52
N TYR A 260 -23.72 12.61 4.10
CA TYR A 260 -22.94 11.93 5.14
C TYR A 260 -23.63 11.91 6.49
N GLN A 261 -24.58 12.80 6.75
CA GLN A 261 -25.40 12.76 7.96
C GLN A 261 -26.40 11.60 7.91
N THR A 262 -26.94 11.29 6.72
CA THR A 262 -28.00 10.29 6.56
C THR A 262 -27.53 8.92 6.06
N LYS A 263 -26.40 8.85 5.36
CA LYS A 263 -25.85 7.60 4.81
C LYS A 263 -25.47 6.62 5.92
N THR A 264 -25.80 5.35 5.71
CA THR A 264 -25.18 4.26 6.48
C THR A 264 -23.73 4.06 6.02
N LEU A 265 -22.79 4.17 6.96
CA LEU A 265 -21.37 3.94 6.70
C LEU A 265 -20.98 2.53 7.16
N TYR A 266 -20.24 1.83 6.30
CA TYR A 266 -19.75 0.48 6.57
C TYR A 266 -18.24 0.55 6.74
N TYR A 267 -17.74 0.01 7.85
CA TYR A 267 -16.31 0.05 8.13
C TYR A 267 -15.87 -1.10 9.03
N LYS A 268 -14.58 -1.42 8.96
CA LYS A 268 -13.97 -2.44 9.82
C LYS A 268 -13.59 -1.87 11.19
N ILE A 269 -13.82 -2.63 12.25
CA ILE A 269 -13.40 -2.29 13.61
C ILE A 269 -12.92 -3.55 14.36
N PRO A 270 -11.86 -3.46 15.18
CA PRO A 270 -11.48 -4.56 16.08
C PRO A 270 -12.54 -4.83 17.15
N VAL A 271 -12.76 -6.10 17.50
CA VAL A 271 -13.72 -6.50 18.55
C VAL A 271 -13.36 -5.96 19.93
N ASN A 272 -12.08 -5.68 20.18
CA ASN A 272 -11.61 -5.10 21.43
C ASN A 272 -11.62 -3.55 21.45
N ASP A 273 -12.11 -2.92 20.38
CA ASP A 273 -12.27 -1.48 20.31
C ASP A 273 -13.45 -1.03 21.21
N LYS A 274 -13.29 0.10 21.89
CA LYS A 274 -14.31 0.64 22.78
C LYS A 274 -15.59 0.98 22.01
N LEU A 275 -15.48 1.48 20.78
CA LEU A 275 -16.65 1.79 19.97
C LEU A 275 -17.39 0.52 19.52
N TYR A 276 -16.68 -0.59 19.28
CA TYR A 276 -17.31 -1.89 19.02
C TYR A 276 -18.14 -2.35 20.22
N GLN A 277 -17.59 -2.26 21.43
CA GLN A 277 -18.29 -2.64 22.67
C GLN A 277 -19.58 -1.85 22.86
N LEU A 278 -19.57 -0.54 22.60
CA LEU A 278 -20.77 0.30 22.68
C LEU A 278 -21.86 -0.12 21.68
N PHE A 279 -21.47 -0.57 20.49
CA PHE A 279 -22.44 -1.12 19.54
C PHE A 279 -23.07 -2.42 20.04
N GLU A 280 -22.27 -3.34 20.57
CA GLU A 280 -22.77 -4.62 21.11
C GLU A 280 -23.71 -4.40 22.30
N GLU A 281 -23.37 -3.48 23.20
CA GLU A 281 -24.20 -3.12 24.35
C GLU A 281 -25.56 -2.57 23.90
N SER A 282 -25.58 -1.70 22.88
CA SER A 282 -26.82 -1.14 22.35
C SER A 282 -27.74 -2.21 21.73
N GLU A 283 -27.17 -3.16 20.98
CA GLU A 283 -27.93 -4.27 20.38
C GLU A 283 -28.50 -5.22 21.46
N GLN A 284 -27.73 -5.49 22.51
CA GLN A 284 -28.21 -6.32 23.63
C GLN A 284 -29.37 -5.66 24.39
N THR A 285 -29.33 -4.34 24.58
CA THR A 285 -30.44 -3.60 25.21
C THR A 285 -31.70 -3.65 24.35
N LYS A 286 -31.58 -3.40 23.03
CA LYS A 286 -32.70 -3.50 22.09
C LYS A 286 -33.36 -4.89 22.10
N ASN A 287 -32.55 -5.95 22.17
CA ASN A 287 -33.06 -7.34 22.22
C ASN A 287 -33.69 -7.72 23.56
N LYS A 288 -33.43 -6.99 24.65
CA LYS A 288 -34.07 -7.23 25.97
C LYS A 288 -35.39 -6.46 26.12
N GLU A 289 -35.55 -5.38 25.36
CA GLU A 289 -36.74 -4.51 25.37
C GLU A 289 -37.80 -4.93 24.33
N ALA A 290 -37.45 -5.82 23.39
CA ALA A 290 -38.33 -6.42 22.39
C ALA A 290 -38.93 -7.76 22.87
#